data_AF-A0A024H5Q4-F1
#
_entry.id   AF-A0A024H5Q4-F1
#
_cell.length_a   1.000
_cell.length_b   1.000
_cell.length_c   1.000
_cell.angle_alpha   90.00
_cell.angle_beta   90.00
_cell.angle_gamma   90.00
#
_symmetry.space_group_name_H-M   'P 1'
#
loop_
_entity.id
_entity.type
_entity.pdbx_description
1 polymer ?
#
loop_
_entity_poly.entity_id
_entity_poly.type
_entity_poly.pdbx_seq_one_letter_code
_entity_poly.pdbx_strand_id
1 'polypeptide(L)'
;MWRRAHDRFHRGLDRFHQVLEGVEDDQLYGELVEIANELASLLERVRAVCKEAQQRSPSEGLDIPVRLASVHRALSKAGNSLATTSEAAAMLRLAVGPIPVGAASVRRRAEAVFQQVADAERHLAEEGSGYPREDIPG
;
A
#
# COMPACT_ATOMS: atom_id res chain seq x y z
N MET A 1 -10.15 13.17 -2.62
CA MET A 1 -9.34 12.03 -3.17
C MET A 1 -8.60 11.13 -2.17
N TRP A 2 -8.00 11.64 -1.07
CA TRP A 2 -7.13 10.84 -0.18
C TRP A 2 -7.83 9.64 0.46
N ARG A 3 -9.10 9.84 0.88
CA ARG A 3 -9.97 8.75 1.32
C ARG A 3 -10.05 7.60 0.30
N ARG A 4 -10.13 7.91 -1.00
CA ARG A 4 -10.19 6.88 -2.06
C ARG A 4 -8.88 6.10 -2.19
N ALA A 5 -7.74 6.73 -1.93
CA ALA A 5 -6.45 6.04 -1.91
C ALA A 5 -6.40 5.05 -0.73
N HIS A 6 -6.80 5.50 0.46
CA HIS A 6 -6.95 4.63 1.64
C HIS A 6 -7.93 3.48 1.38
N ASP A 7 -9.14 3.75 0.89
CA ASP A 7 -10.16 2.71 0.64
C ASP A 7 -9.70 1.69 -0.41
N ARG A 8 -8.86 2.10 -1.37
CA ARG A 8 -8.26 1.17 -2.33
C ARG A 8 -7.26 0.24 -1.65
N PHE A 9 -6.43 0.77 -0.75
CA PHE A 9 -5.50 -0.05 0.03
C PHE A 9 -6.27 -1.04 0.91
N HIS A 10 -7.27 -0.56 1.66
CA HIS A 10 -8.13 -1.40 2.49
C HIS A 10 -8.77 -2.54 1.70
N ARG A 11 -9.37 -2.26 0.53
CA ARG A 11 -9.95 -3.31 -0.33
C ARG A 11 -8.94 -4.34 -0.81
N GLY A 12 -7.68 -3.94 -1.03
CA GLY A 12 -6.61 -4.87 -1.39
C GLY A 12 -6.30 -5.85 -0.25
N LEU A 13 -6.26 -5.33 0.98
CA LEU A 13 -6.05 -6.11 2.19
C LEU A 13 -7.24 -7.04 2.48
N ASP A 14 -8.47 -6.56 2.36
CA ASP A 14 -9.68 -7.39 2.50
C ASP A 14 -9.65 -8.58 1.53
N ARG A 15 -9.25 -8.34 0.27
CA ARG A 15 -9.09 -9.40 -0.71
C ARG A 15 -7.99 -10.39 -0.32
N PHE A 16 -6.89 -9.91 0.25
CA PHE A 16 -5.83 -10.79 0.73
C PHE A 16 -6.35 -11.70 1.85
N HIS A 17 -7.07 -11.15 2.83
CA HIS A 17 -7.68 -11.94 3.90
C HIS A 17 -8.71 -12.94 3.37
N GLN A 18 -9.54 -12.55 2.39
CA GLN A 18 -10.48 -13.48 1.76
C GLN A 18 -9.77 -14.64 1.04
N VAL A 19 -8.55 -14.42 0.53
CA VAL A 19 -7.75 -15.52 -0.03
C VAL A 19 -7.37 -16.52 1.05
N LEU A 20 -6.92 -16.04 2.22
CA LEU A 20 -6.51 -16.88 3.37
C LEU A 20 -7.62 -17.82 3.84
N GLU A 21 -8.87 -17.35 3.84
CA GLU A 21 -10.04 -18.16 4.25
C GLU A 21 -10.20 -19.45 3.43
N GLY A 22 -9.61 -19.54 2.23
CA GLY A 22 -9.66 -20.71 1.37
C GLY A 22 -8.34 -21.48 1.24
N VAL A 23 -7.32 -21.18 2.04
CA VAL A 23 -6.04 -21.92 2.00
C VAL A 23 -6.15 -23.13 2.92
N GLU A 24 -6.06 -24.33 2.34
CA GLU A 24 -6.18 -25.61 3.07
C GLU A 24 -4.83 -26.13 3.59
N ASP A 25 -3.72 -25.74 2.97
CA ASP A 25 -2.38 -26.15 3.36
C ASP A 25 -1.89 -25.30 4.55
N ASP A 26 -1.69 -25.93 5.71
CA ASP A 26 -1.30 -25.26 6.96
C ASP A 26 0.03 -24.50 6.85
N GLN A 27 0.99 -25.02 6.08
CA GLN A 27 2.29 -24.37 5.91
C GLN A 27 2.13 -23.10 5.06
N LEU A 28 1.47 -23.20 3.91
CA LEU A 28 1.18 -22.06 3.06
C LEU A 28 0.32 -21.03 3.81
N TYR A 29 -0.67 -21.47 4.57
CA TYR A 29 -1.50 -20.60 5.40
C TYR A 29 -0.64 -19.82 6.40
N GLY A 30 0.25 -20.49 7.13
CA GLY A 30 1.17 -19.86 8.08
C GLY A 30 2.03 -18.78 7.40
N GLU A 31 2.65 -19.11 6.27
CA GLU A 31 3.49 -18.17 5.53
C GLU A 31 2.69 -16.94 5.00
N LEU A 32 1.46 -17.16 4.51
CA LEU A 32 0.62 -16.07 4.01
C LEU A 32 0.02 -15.22 5.14
N VAL A 33 -0.28 -15.80 6.31
CA VAL A 33 -0.75 -15.07 7.49
C VAL A 33 0.31 -14.10 8.00
N GLU A 34 1.59 -14.51 8.01
CA GLU A 34 2.68 -13.59 8.35
C GLU A 34 2.71 -12.38 7.40
N ILE A 35 2.62 -12.62 6.09
CA ILE A 35 2.55 -11.55 5.09
C ILE A 35 1.33 -10.65 5.35
N ALA A 36 0.16 -11.24 5.62
CA ALA A 36 -1.07 -10.50 5.87
C ALA A 36 -0.96 -9.59 7.09
N ASN A 37 -0.39 -10.09 8.20
CA ASN A 37 -0.19 -9.32 9.42
C ASN A 37 0.73 -8.11 9.18
N GLU A 38 1.82 -8.31 8.45
CA GLU A 38 2.73 -7.22 8.11
C GLU A 38 2.06 -6.20 7.17
N LEU A 39 1.31 -6.65 6.16
CA LEU A 39 0.54 -5.76 5.27
C LEU A 39 -0.56 -4.99 6.02
N ALA A 40 -1.24 -5.64 6.98
CA ALA A 40 -2.26 -5.02 7.80
C ALA A 40 -1.68 -3.90 8.68
N SER A 41 -0.45 -4.07 9.17
CA SER A 41 0.25 -3.03 9.94
C SER A 41 0.46 -1.72 9.14
N LEU A 42 0.46 -1.79 7.80
CA LEU A 42 0.59 -0.62 6.93
C LEU A 42 -0.69 0.21 6.84
N LEU A 43 -1.85 -0.34 7.20
CA LEU A 43 -3.13 0.36 7.05
C LEU A 43 -3.17 1.66 7.87
N GLU A 44 -2.74 1.60 9.13
CA GLU A 44 -2.69 2.80 9.98
C GLU A 44 -1.67 3.82 9.48
N ARG A 45 -0.55 3.36 8.89
CA ARG A 45 0.45 4.24 8.26
C ARG A 45 -0.13 4.95 7.04
N VAL A 46 -0.78 4.22 6.13
CA VAL A 46 -1.47 4.78 4.96
C VAL A 46 -2.57 5.76 5.39
N ARG A 47 -3.31 5.44 6.46
CA ARG A 47 -4.33 6.32 7.02
C ARG A 47 -3.74 7.62 7.55
N ALA A 48 -2.62 7.56 8.27
CA ALA A 48 -1.91 8.73 8.77
C ALA A 48 -1.46 9.65 7.62
N VAL A 49 -0.80 9.09 6.60
CA VAL A 49 -0.39 9.83 5.39
C VAL A 49 -1.58 10.49 4.71
N CYS A 50 -2.68 9.76 4.51
CA CYS A 50 -3.89 10.31 3.89
C CYS A 50 -4.51 11.45 4.70
N LYS A 51 -4.55 11.32 6.04
CA LYS A 51 -5.12 12.33 6.94
C LYS A 51 -4.30 13.60 6.92
N GLU A 52 -2.98 13.48 7.01
CA GLU A 52 -2.07 14.62 7.00
C GLU A 52 -2.02 15.30 5.63
N ALA A 53 -2.01 14.54 4.54
CA ALA A 53 -2.12 15.08 3.19
C ALA A 53 -3.43 15.89 2.99
N GLN A 54 -4.55 15.39 3.52
CA GLN A 54 -5.83 16.12 3.52
C GLN A 54 -5.78 17.41 4.36
N GLN A 55 -5.08 17.41 5.49
CA GLN A 55 -4.92 18.59 6.34
C GLN A 55 -4.07 19.67 5.65
N ARG A 56 -2.98 19.26 4.99
CA ARG A 56 -2.05 20.18 4.31
C ARG A 56 -2.60 20.72 2.99
N SER A 57 -3.38 19.92 2.28
CA SER A 57 -4.05 20.34 1.04
C SER A 57 -5.44 19.72 0.98
N PRO A 58 -6.45 20.40 1.56
CA PRO A 58 -7.83 19.95 1.49
C PRO A 58 -8.26 19.76 0.04
N SER A 59 -8.79 18.58 -0.27
CA SER A 59 -9.32 18.25 -1.59
C SER A 59 -10.67 17.59 -1.45
N GLU A 60 -11.72 18.27 -1.93
CA GLU A 60 -13.08 17.72 -2.00
C GLU A 60 -13.33 16.98 -3.32
N GLY A 61 -12.47 17.21 -4.33
CA GLY A 61 -12.57 16.62 -5.66
C GLY A 61 -11.60 15.45 -5.93
N LEU A 62 -11.38 15.20 -7.22
CA LEU A 62 -10.40 14.24 -7.75
C LEU A 62 -9.06 14.88 -8.10
N ASP A 63 -8.96 16.20 -7.98
CA ASP A 63 -7.74 16.93 -8.33
C ASP A 63 -6.62 16.63 -7.35
N ILE A 64 -5.49 16.22 -7.92
CA ILE A 64 -4.26 15.93 -7.19
C ILE A 64 -3.49 17.25 -7.04
N PRO A 65 -3.30 17.76 -5.82
CA PRO A 65 -2.49 18.95 -5.61
C PRO A 65 -1.07 18.69 -6.10
N VAL A 66 -0.53 19.57 -6.94
CA VAL A 66 0.82 19.44 -7.53
C VAL A 66 1.87 19.20 -6.44
N ARG A 67 1.75 19.91 -5.31
CA ARG A 67 2.61 19.77 -4.13
C ARG A 67 2.61 18.35 -3.53
N LEU A 68 1.49 17.64 -3.58
CA LEU A 68 1.37 16.30 -2.99
C LEU A 68 1.26 15.20 -4.06
N ALA A 69 1.63 15.50 -5.31
CA ALA A 69 1.54 14.55 -6.42
C ALA A 69 2.42 13.30 -6.19
N SER A 70 3.63 13.48 -5.63
CA SER A 70 4.53 12.36 -5.31
C SER A 70 3.95 11.45 -4.22
N VAL A 71 3.34 12.02 -3.18
CA VAL A 71 2.62 11.26 -2.13
C VAL A 71 1.48 10.46 -2.73
N HIS A 72 0.61 11.10 -3.53
CA HIS A 72 -0.50 10.42 -4.19
C HIS A 72 -0.04 9.30 -5.13
N ARG A 73 1.04 9.53 -5.90
CA ARG A 73 1.62 8.54 -6.80
C ARG A 73 2.14 7.33 -6.03
N ALA A 74 2.85 7.54 -4.92
CA ALA A 74 3.35 6.46 -4.09
C ALA A 74 2.20 5.63 -3.48
N LEU A 75 1.17 6.28 -2.92
CA LEU A 75 -0.03 5.61 -2.40
C LEU A 75 -0.80 4.82 -3.48
N SER A 76 -0.89 5.37 -4.69
CA SER A 76 -1.55 4.69 -5.81
C SER A 76 -0.78 3.43 -6.24
N LYS A 77 0.55 3.51 -6.27
CA LYS A 77 1.41 2.34 -6.49
C LYS A 77 1.21 1.31 -5.39
N ALA A 78 1.21 1.72 -4.11
CA ALA A 78 0.99 0.84 -2.96
C ALA A 78 -0.32 0.06 -3.08
N GLY A 79 -1.43 0.74 -3.40
CA GLY A 79 -2.72 0.08 -3.60
C GLY A 79 -2.74 -0.91 -4.77
N ASN A 80 -2.05 -0.60 -5.87
CA ASN A 80 -1.96 -1.49 -7.03
C ASN A 80 -1.07 -2.71 -6.74
N SER A 81 0.10 -2.49 -6.12
CA SER A 81 1.00 -3.57 -5.70
C SER A 81 0.35 -4.47 -4.65
N LEU A 82 -0.49 -3.94 -3.76
CA LEU A 82 -1.25 -4.75 -2.82
C LEU A 82 -2.26 -5.63 -3.57
N ALA A 83 -2.98 -5.08 -4.56
CA ALA A 83 -3.90 -5.88 -5.37
C ALA A 83 -3.19 -7.04 -6.09
N THR A 84 -2.02 -6.79 -6.70
CA THR A 84 -1.24 -7.84 -7.37
C THR A 84 -0.61 -8.83 -6.38
N THR A 85 -0.35 -8.41 -5.15
CA THR A 85 0.07 -9.30 -4.05
C THR A 85 -1.07 -10.26 -3.68
N SER A 86 -2.30 -9.75 -3.53
CA SER A 86 -3.49 -10.57 -3.27
C SER A 86 -3.80 -11.54 -4.42
N GLU A 87 -3.63 -11.11 -5.67
CA GLU A 87 -3.77 -11.99 -6.84
C GLU A 87 -2.74 -13.12 -6.84
N ALA A 88 -1.47 -12.83 -6.52
CA ALA A 88 -0.45 -13.85 -6.42
C ALA A 88 -0.75 -14.88 -5.32
N ALA A 89 -1.27 -14.45 -4.17
CA ALA A 89 -1.73 -15.36 -3.12
C ALA A 89 -2.90 -16.24 -3.60
N ALA A 90 -3.86 -15.66 -4.33
CA ALA A 90 -4.97 -16.41 -4.91
C ALA A 90 -4.49 -17.47 -5.92
N MET A 91 -3.48 -17.14 -6.74
CA MET A 91 -2.87 -18.07 -7.68
C MET A 91 -2.17 -19.24 -6.98
N LEU A 92 -1.44 -18.97 -5.89
CA LEU A 92 -0.83 -20.03 -5.07
C LEU A 92 -1.88 -20.96 -4.49
N ARG A 93 -2.99 -20.41 -3.97
CA ARG A 93 -4.11 -21.20 -3.44
C ARG A 93 -4.73 -22.12 -4.49
N LEU A 94 -4.83 -21.68 -5.74
CA LEU A 94 -5.43 -22.45 -6.84
C LEU A 94 -4.45 -23.42 -7.52
N ALA A 95 -3.16 -23.38 -7.17
CA ALA A 95 -2.16 -24.22 -7.81
C ALA A 95 -2.42 -25.70 -7.47
N VAL A 96 -2.41 -26.55 -8.50
CA VAL A 96 -2.57 -28.01 -8.36
C VAL A 96 -1.19 -28.66 -8.51
N GLY A 97 -0.78 -29.43 -7.51
CA GLY A 97 0.53 -30.08 -7.45
C GLY A 97 1.48 -29.43 -6.44
N PRO A 98 2.72 -29.94 -6.30
CA PRO A 98 3.66 -29.44 -5.30
C PRO A 98 3.95 -27.95 -5.52
N ILE A 99 3.69 -27.10 -4.52
CA ILE A 99 4.01 -25.67 -4.56
C ILE A 99 5.53 -25.54 -4.38
N PRO A 100 6.32 -25.23 -5.43
CA PRO A 100 7.77 -25.44 -5.37
C PRO A 100 8.53 -24.44 -4.50
N VAL A 101 7.89 -23.34 -4.07
CA VAL A 101 8.55 -22.16 -3.48
C VAL A 101 7.72 -21.46 -2.38
N GLY A 102 6.67 -22.10 -1.85
CA GLY A 102 5.80 -21.51 -0.81
C GLY A 102 5.29 -20.10 -1.19
N ALA A 103 5.18 -19.22 -0.21
CA ALA A 103 4.72 -17.84 -0.37
C ALA A 103 5.80 -16.86 -0.88
N ALA A 104 6.98 -17.31 -1.31
CA ALA A 104 8.09 -16.42 -1.70
C ALA A 104 7.74 -15.43 -2.83
N SER A 105 6.89 -15.84 -3.77
CA SER A 105 6.42 -14.99 -4.87
C SER A 105 5.50 -13.86 -4.41
N VAL A 106 4.72 -14.12 -3.34
CA VAL A 106 3.84 -13.16 -2.66
C VAL A 106 4.68 -12.22 -1.80
N ARG A 107 5.65 -12.75 -1.04
CA ARG A 107 6.58 -11.96 -0.22
C ARG A 107 7.28 -10.87 -1.04
N ARG A 108 7.85 -11.23 -2.21
CA ARG A 108 8.50 -10.27 -3.11
C ARG A 108 7.57 -9.15 -3.58
N ARG A 109 6.27 -9.41 -3.71
CA ARG A 109 5.28 -8.40 -4.10
C ARG A 109 4.90 -7.53 -2.91
N ALA A 110 4.78 -8.12 -1.73
CA ALA A 110 4.56 -7.39 -0.48
C ALA A 110 5.70 -6.39 -0.21
N GLU A 111 6.97 -6.75 -0.47
CA GLU A 111 8.13 -5.84 -0.38
C GLU A 111 7.93 -4.54 -1.17
N ALA A 112 7.34 -4.61 -2.36
CA ALA A 112 7.03 -3.43 -3.15
C ALA A 112 5.98 -2.54 -2.45
N VAL A 113 4.99 -3.14 -1.79
CA VAL A 113 3.98 -2.40 -1.00
C VAL A 113 4.66 -1.66 0.16
N PHE A 114 5.53 -2.34 0.92
CA PHE A 114 6.29 -1.72 2.02
C PHE A 114 7.09 -0.52 1.52
N GLN A 115 7.85 -0.70 0.43
CA GLN A 115 8.67 0.37 -0.13
C GLN A 115 7.82 1.57 -0.56
N GLN A 116 6.68 1.33 -1.21
CA GLN A 116 5.81 2.39 -1.71
C GLN A 116 5.10 3.15 -0.59
N VAL A 117 4.75 2.48 0.52
CA VAL A 117 4.23 3.15 1.72
C VAL A 117 5.33 4.01 2.36
N ALA A 118 6.54 3.47 2.51
CA ALA A 118 7.68 4.24 3.03
C ALA A 118 8.02 5.45 2.14
N ASP A 119 7.93 5.31 0.82
CA ASP A 119 8.09 6.41 -0.13
C ASP A 119 7.03 7.49 0.06
N ALA A 120 5.76 7.10 0.30
CA ALA A 120 4.68 8.05 0.55
C ALA A 120 4.91 8.87 1.82
N GLU A 121 5.35 8.22 2.90
CA GLU A 121 5.72 8.86 4.17
C GLU A 121 6.90 9.82 3.99
N ARG A 122 7.95 9.38 3.28
CA ARG A 122 9.12 10.21 3.00
C ARG A 122 8.76 11.48 2.23
N HIS A 123 7.98 11.33 1.14
CA HIS A 123 7.53 12.48 0.36
C HIS A 123 6.66 13.44 1.18
N LEU A 124 5.84 12.92 2.08
CA LEU A 124 5.04 13.76 2.97
C LEU A 124 5.91 14.52 3.98
N ALA A 125 6.95 13.88 4.53
CA ALA A 125 7.90 14.54 5.41
C ALA A 125 8.74 15.61 4.70
N GLU A 126 9.19 15.34 3.47
CA GLU A 126 9.92 16.30 2.61
C GLU A 126 9.08 17.56 2.35
N GLU A 127 7.79 17.40 2.03
CA GLU A 127 6.86 18.52 1.85
C GLU A 127 6.59 19.31 3.14
N GLY A 128 6.82 18.71 4.31
CA GLY A 128 6.67 19.37 5.61
C GLY A 128 7.94 20.11 6.05
N SER A 129 9.08 19.71 5.49
CA SER A 129 10.40 20.27 5.77
C SER A 129 10.80 21.35 4.76
N GLY A 130 9.93 21.66 3.79
CA GLY A 130 10.15 22.64 2.75
C GLY A 130 10.39 24.06 3.31
N TYR A 131 11.67 24.43 3.33
CA TYR A 131 12.24 25.77 3.51
C TYR A 131 11.39 26.88 2.85
N PRO A 132 11.25 28.07 3.46
CA PRO A 132 10.57 29.19 2.80
C PRO A 132 11.30 29.47 1.48
N ARG A 133 10.57 29.51 0.37
CA ARG A 133 11.10 30.09 -0.87
C ARG A 133 11.37 31.55 -0.56
N GLU A 134 12.64 31.93 -0.46
CA GLU A 134 13.03 33.33 -0.50
C GLU A 134 12.50 33.92 -1.81
N ASP A 135 11.49 34.78 -1.69
CA ASP A 135 11.09 35.70 -2.74
C ASP A 135 12.32 36.54 -3.09
N ILE A 136 12.85 36.35 -4.29
CA ILE A 136 13.83 37.25 -4.88
C ILE A 136 13.04 38.49 -5.33
N PRO A 137 13.23 39.67 -4.71
CA PRO A 137 12.62 40.88 -5.22
C PRO A 137 13.39 41.32 -6.47
N GLY A 138 12.66 41.47 -7.58
CA GLY A 138 13.10 42.17 -8.79
C GLY A 138 12.27 43.43 -8.98
#